data_AF-A0A6A7LH40-F1
#
_entry.id   AF-A0A6A7LH40-F1
#
_cell.length_a   1.000
_cell.length_b   1.000
_cell.length_c   1.000
_cell.angle_alpha   90.00
_cell.angle_beta   90.00
_cell.angle_gamma   90.00
#
_symmetry.space_group_name_H-M   'P 1'
#
loop_
_entity.id
_entity.type
_entity.pdbx_description
1 polymer ?
#
loop_
_entity_poly.entity_id
_entity_poly.type
_entity_poly.pdbx_seq_one_letter_code
_entity_poly.pdbx_strand_id
1 'polypeptide(L)'
;MQVLNSQAKEQLVIKLHQEGKTIREIASVAHLSFTDISSIIRRIDGKVDDGVDLKNKSPETKALSLFSSGKKPIDVAIELNLSASEVQNILEEFWVLNEMDELALVYLEIKNHLTLFLRLFHIMKKNRLINQKDIQIVLRYAAFDLPSLENRIQRSTSDVIDMEWKKKRLVDEVIRLNSYLSQLKKLLKRHRVLSHYVDLIYTLTVMFYTTPYTYLCLEKH
;
A
#
# COMPACT_ATOMS: atom_id res chain seq x y z
N MET A 1 -84.24 -9.61 1.11
CA MET A 1 -82.99 -8.85 1.25
C MET A 1 -82.15 -9.54 2.31
N GLN A 2 -81.05 -10.20 1.93
CA GLN A 2 -80.13 -10.82 2.90
C GLN A 2 -79.26 -9.71 3.52
N VAL A 3 -79.41 -9.51 4.83
CA VAL A 3 -78.56 -8.61 5.61
C VAL A 3 -77.20 -9.31 5.74
N LEU A 4 -76.26 -8.98 4.85
CA LEU A 4 -74.89 -9.45 4.93
C LEU A 4 -74.24 -8.94 6.23
N ASN A 5 -73.71 -9.88 7.02
CA ASN A 5 -72.92 -9.62 8.22
C ASN A 5 -71.74 -8.68 7.88
N SER A 6 -71.38 -7.78 8.79
CA SER A 6 -70.32 -6.77 8.57
C SER A 6 -68.99 -7.40 8.12
N GLN A 7 -68.67 -8.60 8.61
CA GLN A 7 -67.47 -9.33 8.22
C GLN A 7 -67.52 -9.88 6.78
N ALA A 8 -68.72 -10.26 6.30
CA ALA A 8 -68.89 -10.78 4.94
C ALA A 8 -68.71 -9.66 3.89
N LYS A 9 -69.12 -8.43 4.23
CA LYS A 9 -68.88 -7.26 3.39
C LYS A 9 -67.41 -6.87 3.33
N GLU A 10 -66.69 -6.98 4.45
CA GLU A 10 -65.25 -6.76 4.49
C GLU A 10 -64.50 -7.75 3.60
N GLN A 11 -64.79 -9.05 3.71
CA GLN A 11 -64.20 -10.09 2.85
C GLN A 11 -64.48 -9.87 1.36
N LEU A 12 -65.67 -9.37 1.02
CA LEU A 12 -66.02 -9.03 -0.35
C LEU A 12 -65.17 -7.88 -0.90
N VAL A 13 -64.90 -6.85 -0.09
CA VAL A 13 -63.99 -5.75 -0.45
C VAL A 13 -62.57 -6.26 -0.69
N ILE A 14 -62.06 -7.14 0.19
CA ILE A 14 -60.71 -7.74 0.04
C ILE A 14 -60.60 -8.45 -1.31
N LYS A 15 -61.58 -9.28 -1.64
CA LYS A 15 -61.58 -10.08 -2.86
C LYS A 15 -61.62 -9.21 -4.12
N LEU A 16 -62.52 -8.22 -4.15
CA LEU A 16 -62.65 -7.32 -5.29
C LEU A 16 -61.40 -6.45 -5.49
N HIS A 17 -60.76 -6.03 -4.39
CA HIS A 17 -59.49 -5.29 -4.45
C HIS A 17 -58.34 -6.16 -5.01
N GLN A 18 -58.24 -7.42 -4.59
CA GLN A 18 -57.27 -8.38 -5.15
C GLN A 18 -57.51 -8.69 -6.64
N GLU A 19 -58.78 -8.63 -7.08
CA GLU A 19 -59.17 -8.75 -8.49
C GLU A 19 -58.88 -7.46 -9.32
N GLY A 20 -58.30 -6.42 -8.71
CA GLY A 20 -57.90 -5.19 -9.38
C GLY A 20 -59.05 -4.22 -9.69
N LYS A 21 -60.20 -4.40 -9.03
CA LYS A 21 -61.36 -3.50 -9.20
C LYS A 21 -61.10 -2.13 -8.59
N THR A 22 -61.63 -1.10 -9.24
CA THR A 22 -61.52 0.27 -8.73
C THR A 22 -62.45 0.50 -7.53
N ILE A 23 -62.10 1.44 -6.65
CA ILE A 23 -62.91 1.79 -5.46
C ILE A 23 -64.38 2.10 -5.82
N ARG A 24 -64.64 2.68 -7.01
CA ARG A 24 -66.00 2.95 -7.51
C ARG A 24 -66.79 1.69 -7.82
N GLU A 25 -66.16 0.68 -8.41
CA GLU A 25 -66.79 -0.61 -8.69
C GLU A 25 -66.98 -1.43 -7.41
N ILE A 26 -66.05 -1.32 -6.46
CA ILE A 26 -66.19 -1.98 -5.15
C ILE A 26 -67.39 -1.39 -4.40
N ALA A 27 -67.59 -0.07 -4.45
CA ALA A 27 -68.72 0.60 -3.79
C ALA A 27 -70.07 0.19 -4.37
N SER A 28 -70.17 0.01 -5.69
CA SER A 28 -71.42 -0.40 -6.32
C SER A 28 -71.81 -1.85 -5.99
N VAL A 29 -70.82 -2.73 -5.77
CA VAL A 29 -71.04 -4.16 -5.47
C VAL A 29 -71.19 -4.42 -3.97
N ALA A 30 -70.33 -3.83 -3.14
CA ALA A 30 -70.32 -4.04 -1.70
C ALA A 30 -71.33 -3.16 -0.94
N HIS A 31 -71.89 -2.13 -1.60
CA HIS A 31 -72.77 -1.14 -0.99
C HIS A 31 -72.16 -0.50 0.27
N LEU A 32 -70.87 -0.15 0.19
CA LEU A 32 -70.11 0.50 1.26
C LEU A 32 -69.67 1.89 0.81
N SER A 33 -69.46 2.77 1.80
CA SER A 33 -68.93 4.11 1.52
C SER A 33 -67.48 4.03 1.03
N PHE A 34 -67.05 5.02 0.25
CA PHE A 34 -65.65 5.12 -0.17
C PHE A 34 -64.67 5.17 1.01
N THR A 35 -65.11 5.75 2.14
CA THR A 35 -64.31 5.83 3.37
C THR A 35 -64.10 4.46 4.00
N ASP A 36 -65.16 3.64 4.08
CA ASP A 36 -65.07 2.28 4.62
C ASP A 36 -64.25 1.36 3.72
N ILE A 37 -64.41 1.48 2.40
CA ILE A 37 -63.61 0.72 1.43
C ILE A 37 -62.13 1.11 1.55
N SER A 38 -61.84 2.41 1.68
CA SER A 38 -60.48 2.90 1.85
C SER A 38 -59.84 2.42 3.15
N SER A 39 -60.58 2.37 4.25
CA SER A 39 -60.06 1.89 5.54
C SER A 39 -59.77 0.38 5.52
N ILE A 40 -60.61 -0.41 4.84
CA ILE A 40 -60.41 -1.85 4.64
C ILE A 40 -59.19 -2.10 3.74
N ILE A 41 -59.10 -1.43 2.59
CA ILE A 41 -57.95 -1.55 1.67
C ILE A 41 -56.64 -1.16 2.36
N ARG A 42 -56.63 -0.07 3.15
CA ARG A 42 -55.46 0.36 3.93
C ARG A 42 -54.98 -0.68 4.94
N ARG A 43 -55.90 -1.41 5.59
CA ARG A 43 -55.55 -2.51 6.50
C ARG A 43 -54.91 -3.69 5.78
N ILE A 44 -55.16 -3.87 4.48
CA ILE A 44 -54.70 -5.02 3.68
C ILE A 44 -53.39 -4.71 2.97
N ASP A 45 -53.30 -3.54 2.32
CA ASP A 45 -52.13 -3.16 1.52
C ASP A 45 -50.92 -2.76 2.38
N GLY A 46 -51.05 -2.74 3.71
CA GLY A 46 -49.95 -2.39 4.63
C GLY A 46 -49.43 -0.97 4.44
N LYS A 47 -50.09 -0.15 3.63
CA LYS A 47 -49.81 1.28 3.47
C LYS A 47 -50.24 2.01 4.73
N VAL A 48 -49.33 2.01 5.70
CA VAL A 48 -49.22 3.09 6.67
C VAL A 48 -49.24 4.38 5.88
N ASP A 49 -50.13 5.27 6.29
CA ASP A 49 -50.32 6.61 5.74
C ASP A 49 -48.99 7.24 5.31
N ASP A 50 -48.84 7.55 4.01
CA ASP A 50 -47.77 8.41 3.50
C ASP A 50 -47.87 9.83 4.11
N GLY A 51 -48.94 10.11 4.87
CA GLY A 51 -48.98 11.14 5.90
C GLY A 51 -48.28 10.67 7.17
N VAL A 52 -46.94 10.63 7.17
CA VAL A 52 -46.19 10.67 8.43
C VAL A 52 -46.66 11.94 9.15
N ASP A 53 -47.40 11.78 10.26
CA ASP A 53 -47.86 12.90 11.08
C ASP A 53 -46.64 13.55 11.75
N LEU A 54 -45.93 14.37 10.97
CA LEU A 54 -44.68 15.03 11.36
C LEU A 54 -44.94 16.02 12.48
N LYS A 55 -46.19 16.42 12.78
CA LYS A 55 -46.51 17.42 13.80
C LYS A 55 -45.93 17.07 15.18
N ASN A 56 -45.85 15.79 15.54
CA ASN A 56 -45.38 15.34 16.87
C ASN A 56 -43.99 14.69 16.88
N LYS A 57 -43.28 14.69 15.74
CA LYS A 57 -41.95 14.08 15.65
C LYS A 57 -40.84 15.07 16.01
N SER A 58 -39.75 14.53 16.56
CA SER A 58 -38.54 15.29 16.86
C SER A 58 -37.98 15.94 15.58
N PRO A 59 -37.28 17.09 15.69
CA PRO A 59 -36.66 17.75 14.54
C PRO A 59 -35.70 16.83 13.77
N GLU A 60 -35.00 15.92 14.45
CA GLU A 60 -34.12 14.93 13.85
C GLU A 60 -34.90 13.95 12.97
N THR A 61 -36.01 13.42 13.48
CA THR A 61 -36.85 12.47 12.71
C THR A 61 -37.46 13.16 11.48
N LYS A 62 -37.80 14.45 11.59
CA LYS A 62 -38.26 15.25 10.45
C LYS A 62 -37.14 15.42 9.43
N ALA A 63 -35.94 15.77 9.86
CA ALA A 63 -34.78 15.91 8.99
C ALA A 63 -34.47 14.61 8.23
N LEU A 64 -34.46 13.47 8.92
CA LEU A 64 -34.28 12.15 8.29
C LEU A 64 -35.35 11.87 7.22
N SER A 65 -36.62 12.20 7.50
CA SER A 65 -37.69 12.03 6.50
C SER A 65 -37.54 12.94 5.27
N LEU A 66 -37.05 14.17 5.46
CA LEU A 66 -36.77 15.09 4.36
C LEU A 66 -35.57 14.61 3.52
N PHE A 67 -34.52 14.08 4.16
CA PHE A 67 -33.39 13.47 3.46
C PHE A 67 -33.79 12.22 2.69
N SER A 68 -34.63 11.36 3.26
CA SER A 68 -35.22 10.20 2.56
C SER A 68 -36.06 10.62 1.36
N SER A 69 -36.62 11.83 1.38
CA SER A 69 -37.38 12.43 0.26
C SER A 69 -36.49 13.15 -0.77
N GLY A 70 -35.16 13.14 -0.58
CA GLY A 70 -34.19 13.73 -1.50
C GLY A 70 -33.97 15.25 -1.34
N LYS A 71 -34.43 15.87 -0.25
CA LYS A 71 -34.17 17.30 0.02
C LYS A 71 -32.68 17.56 0.27
N LYS A 72 -32.20 18.74 -0.14
CA LYS A 72 -30.80 19.14 0.11
C LYS A 72 -30.62 19.59 1.57
N PRO A 73 -29.41 19.45 2.15
CA PRO A 73 -29.14 19.88 3.53
C PRO A 73 -29.50 21.34 3.80
N ILE A 74 -29.31 22.24 2.83
CA ILE A 74 -29.70 23.65 2.96
C ILE A 74 -31.22 23.82 3.07
N ASP A 75 -31.99 23.05 2.31
CA ASP A 75 -33.46 23.11 2.36
C ASP A 75 -33.96 22.57 3.70
N VAL A 76 -33.35 21.51 4.22
CA VAL A 76 -33.65 20.95 5.54
C VAL A 76 -33.33 21.94 6.66
N ALA A 77 -32.19 22.65 6.58
CA ALA A 77 -31.81 23.69 7.54
C ALA A 77 -32.86 24.81 7.60
N ILE A 78 -33.30 25.28 6.42
CA ILE A 78 -34.31 26.34 6.30
C ILE A 78 -35.68 25.86 6.80
N GLU A 79 -36.09 24.65 6.39
CA GLU A 79 -37.43 24.10 6.68
C GLU A 79 -37.61 23.76 8.17
N LEU A 80 -36.55 23.29 8.83
CA LEU A 80 -36.57 22.90 10.24
C LEU A 80 -35.96 23.94 11.19
N ASN A 81 -35.47 25.06 10.65
CA ASN A 81 -34.79 26.12 11.39
C ASN A 81 -33.63 25.58 12.25
N LEU A 82 -32.82 24.70 11.67
CA LEU A 82 -31.65 24.07 12.30
C LEU A 82 -30.36 24.75 11.84
N SER A 83 -29.36 24.77 12.71
CA SER A 83 -28.01 25.23 12.36
C SER A 83 -27.31 24.27 11.38
N ALA A 84 -26.32 24.78 10.64
CA ALA A 84 -25.54 23.95 9.72
C ALA A 84 -24.87 22.76 10.42
N SER A 85 -24.40 22.94 11.66
CA SER A 85 -23.81 21.86 12.46
C SER A 85 -24.81 20.78 12.84
N GLU A 86 -26.04 21.15 13.23
CA GLU A 86 -27.08 20.18 13.57
C GLU A 86 -27.51 19.38 12.35
N VAL A 87 -27.71 20.05 11.22
CA VAL A 87 -28.07 19.40 9.95
C VAL A 87 -26.96 18.46 9.47
N GLN A 88 -25.70 18.85 9.63
CA GLN A 88 -24.57 17.99 9.28
C GLN A 88 -24.57 16.71 10.13
N ASN A 89 -24.76 16.81 11.44
CA ASN A 89 -24.79 15.64 12.32
C ASN A 89 -25.92 14.67 11.93
N ILE A 90 -27.11 15.19 11.64
CA ILE A 90 -28.25 14.37 11.23
C ILE A 90 -28.03 13.76 9.83
N LEU A 91 -27.36 14.48 8.93
CA LEU A 91 -27.02 13.96 7.61
C LEU A 91 -25.99 12.82 7.69
N GLU A 92 -24.99 12.93 8.56
CA GLU A 92 -24.04 11.86 8.82
C GLU A 92 -24.75 10.61 9.37
N GLU A 93 -25.68 10.79 10.32
CA GLU A 93 -26.52 9.70 10.84
C GLU A 93 -27.42 9.10 9.75
N PHE A 94 -28.02 9.93 8.90
CA PHE A 94 -28.81 9.47 7.75
C PHE A 94 -27.98 8.57 6.83
N TRP A 95 -26.74 8.94 6.50
CA TRP A 95 -25.90 8.11 5.64
C TRP A 95 -25.60 6.73 6.25
N VAL A 96 -25.32 6.69 7.55
CA VAL A 96 -25.10 5.43 8.30
C VAL A 96 -26.37 4.58 8.35
N LEU A 97 -27.54 5.19 8.48
CA LEU A 97 -28.81 4.46 8.53
C LEU A 97 -29.26 3.93 7.16
N ASN A 98 -28.80 4.54 6.07
CA ASN A 98 -29.25 4.23 4.72
C ASN A 98 -28.30 3.27 3.98
N GLU A 99 -27.43 2.57 4.71
CA GLU A 99 -26.42 1.65 4.17
C GLU A 99 -25.51 2.33 3.11
N MET A 100 -25.38 3.68 3.16
CA MET A 100 -24.42 4.45 2.34
C MET A 100 -23.03 4.49 3.00
N ASP A 101 -22.80 3.51 3.87
CA ASP A 101 -21.80 3.45 4.93
C ASP A 101 -20.41 3.55 4.36
N GLU A 102 -20.11 2.86 3.27
CA GLU A 102 -18.74 2.75 2.80
C GLU A 102 -18.19 4.12 2.34
N LEU A 103 -18.97 4.91 1.61
CA LEU A 103 -18.53 6.23 1.18
C LEU A 103 -18.50 7.24 2.32
N ALA A 104 -19.50 7.21 3.20
CA ALA A 104 -19.60 8.11 4.34
C ALA A 104 -18.49 7.83 5.38
N LEU A 105 -18.23 6.56 5.67
CA LEU A 105 -17.15 6.11 6.55
C LEU A 105 -15.79 6.45 5.95
N VAL A 106 -15.56 6.14 4.67
CA VAL A 106 -14.30 6.52 4.01
C VAL A 106 -14.11 8.03 4.03
N TYR A 107 -15.17 8.83 3.79
CA TYR A 107 -15.08 10.27 3.91
C TYR A 107 -14.70 10.71 5.33
N LEU A 108 -15.33 10.17 6.37
CA LEU A 108 -15.03 10.49 7.76
C LEU A 108 -13.59 10.12 8.14
N GLU A 109 -13.07 9.00 7.63
CA GLU A 109 -11.68 8.57 7.82
C GLU A 109 -10.69 9.49 7.11
N ILE A 110 -10.98 9.89 5.88
CA ILE A 110 -10.05 10.67 5.06
C ILE A 110 -10.25 12.17 5.16
N LYS A 111 -11.29 12.70 5.83
CA LYS A 111 -11.66 14.13 5.77
C LYS A 111 -10.49 15.08 6.09
N ASN A 112 -9.65 14.72 7.06
CA ASN A 112 -8.48 15.51 7.47
C ASN A 112 -7.34 15.49 6.43
N HIS A 113 -7.36 14.50 5.55
CA HIS A 113 -6.36 14.27 4.50
C HIS A 113 -6.98 14.23 3.10
N LEU A 114 -8.20 14.76 2.95
CA LEU A 114 -9.01 14.64 1.74
C LEU A 114 -8.27 15.21 0.52
N THR A 115 -7.57 16.33 0.72
CA THR A 115 -6.77 16.98 -0.33
C THR A 115 -5.65 16.08 -0.85
N LEU A 116 -4.98 15.32 0.02
CA LEU A 116 -3.93 14.38 -0.36
C LEU A 116 -4.51 13.19 -1.12
N PHE A 117 -5.63 12.64 -0.64
CA PHE A 117 -6.30 11.52 -1.29
C PHE A 117 -6.80 11.90 -2.69
N LEU A 118 -7.44 13.07 -2.82
CA LEU A 118 -7.87 13.60 -4.12
C LEU A 118 -6.68 13.82 -5.05
N ARG A 119 -5.57 14.37 -4.56
CA ARG A 119 -4.35 14.56 -5.38
C ARG A 119 -3.80 13.22 -5.86
N LEU A 120 -3.73 12.22 -4.98
CA LEU A 120 -3.32 10.86 -5.34
C LEU A 120 -4.23 10.28 -6.43
N PHE A 121 -5.55 10.37 -6.25
CA PHE A 121 -6.52 9.92 -7.23
C PHE A 121 -6.34 10.58 -8.60
N HIS A 122 -6.09 11.90 -8.64
CA HIS A 122 -5.82 12.61 -9.90
C HIS A 122 -4.52 12.15 -10.57
N ILE A 123 -3.46 11.90 -9.79
CA ILE A 123 -2.20 11.35 -10.31
C ILE A 123 -2.43 9.96 -10.90
N MET A 124 -3.12 9.08 -10.18
CA MET A 124 -3.43 7.73 -10.64
C MET A 124 -4.27 7.77 -11.92
N LYS A 125 -5.29 8.62 -11.98
CA LYS A 125 -6.13 8.83 -13.17
C LYS A 125 -5.33 9.34 -14.37
N LYS A 126 -4.45 10.33 -14.16
CA LYS A 126 -3.57 10.85 -15.21
C LYS A 126 -2.65 9.77 -15.79
N ASN A 127 -2.18 8.86 -14.94
CA ASN A 127 -1.31 7.76 -15.33
C ASN A 127 -2.06 6.47 -15.74
N ARG A 128 -3.40 6.51 -15.81
CA ARG A 128 -4.27 5.36 -16.15
C ARG A 128 -4.17 4.17 -15.17
N LEU A 129 -3.76 4.42 -13.93
CA LEU A 129 -3.58 3.43 -12.86
C LEU A 129 -4.81 3.33 -11.95
N ILE A 130 -5.98 3.10 -12.55
CA ILE A 130 -7.28 3.17 -11.83
C ILE A 130 -7.85 1.77 -11.56
N ASN A 131 -7.33 0.74 -12.22
CA ASN A 131 -7.80 -0.63 -11.99
C ASN A 131 -7.14 -1.24 -10.74
N GLN A 132 -7.86 -2.15 -10.08
CA GLN A 132 -7.41 -2.77 -8.82
C GLN A 132 -6.01 -3.41 -8.91
N LYS A 133 -5.68 -4.02 -10.04
CA LYS A 133 -4.37 -4.68 -10.23
C LYS A 133 -3.24 -3.67 -10.22
N ASP A 134 -3.38 -2.56 -10.92
CA ASP A 134 -2.38 -1.48 -10.96
C ASP A 134 -2.18 -0.88 -9.57
N ILE A 135 -3.28 -0.67 -8.82
CA ILE A 135 -3.21 -0.15 -7.45
C ILE A 135 -2.44 -1.11 -6.55
N GLN A 136 -2.76 -2.40 -6.59
CA GLN A 136 -2.06 -3.42 -5.80
C GLN A 136 -0.57 -3.50 -6.16
N ILE A 137 -0.23 -3.41 -7.44
CA ILE A 137 1.15 -3.42 -7.92
C ILE A 137 1.91 -2.21 -7.38
N VAL A 138 1.35 -1.00 -7.50
CA VAL A 138 1.97 0.23 -6.98
C VAL A 138 2.20 0.16 -5.47
N LEU A 139 1.20 -0.31 -4.72
CA LEU A 139 1.32 -0.47 -3.27
C LEU A 139 2.37 -1.51 -2.88
N ARG A 140 2.46 -2.63 -3.61
CA ARG A 140 3.50 -3.64 -3.37
C ARG A 140 4.89 -3.08 -3.64
N TYR A 141 5.05 -2.35 -4.74
CA TYR A 141 6.33 -1.72 -5.07
C TYR A 141 6.75 -0.70 -4.02
N ALA A 142 5.82 0.18 -3.61
CA ALA A 142 6.08 1.21 -2.60
C ALA A 142 6.41 0.62 -1.22
N ALA A 143 5.70 -0.42 -0.79
CA ALA A 143 5.86 -0.98 0.56
C ALA A 143 7.06 -1.91 0.69
N PHE A 144 7.37 -2.71 -0.34
CA PHE A 144 8.32 -3.82 -0.21
C PHE A 144 9.46 -3.75 -1.21
N ASP A 145 9.15 -3.67 -2.50
CA ASP A 145 10.16 -3.89 -3.54
C ASP A 145 11.15 -2.72 -3.62
N LEU A 146 10.68 -1.46 -3.49
CA LEU A 146 11.53 -0.27 -3.54
C LEU A 146 12.49 -0.20 -2.35
N PRO A 147 12.05 -0.29 -1.08
CA PRO A 147 12.98 -0.33 0.04
C PRO A 147 13.93 -1.53 0.00
N SER A 148 13.44 -2.70 -0.42
CA SER A 148 14.29 -3.89 -0.59
C SER A 148 15.37 -3.67 -1.65
N LEU A 149 15.01 -3.05 -2.77
CA LEU A 149 15.94 -2.70 -3.83
C LEU A 149 16.98 -1.68 -3.37
N GLU A 150 16.56 -0.62 -2.67
CA GLU A 150 17.47 0.39 -2.11
C GLU A 150 18.48 -0.25 -1.16
N ASN A 151 18.01 -1.11 -0.25
CA ASN A 151 18.87 -1.86 0.67
C ASN A 151 19.89 -2.74 -0.07
N ARG A 152 19.48 -3.39 -1.16
CA ARG A 152 20.38 -4.23 -1.98
C ARG A 152 21.43 -3.38 -2.70
N ILE A 153 21.05 -2.22 -3.21
CA ILE A 153 21.98 -1.27 -3.85
C ILE A 153 22.99 -0.77 -2.83
N GLN A 154 22.56 -0.38 -1.63
CA GLN A 154 23.44 0.06 -0.56
C GLN A 154 24.45 -1.02 -0.17
N ARG A 155 23.99 -2.25 0.09
CA ARG A 155 24.88 -3.39 0.40
C ARG A 155 25.90 -3.64 -0.70
N SER A 156 25.44 -3.71 -1.94
CA SER A 156 26.33 -3.96 -3.08
C SER A 156 27.37 -2.85 -3.24
N THR A 157 26.99 -1.60 -2.96
CA THR A 157 27.91 -0.46 -2.99
C THR A 157 28.97 -0.59 -1.90
N SER A 158 28.58 -0.96 -0.68
CA SER A 158 29.53 -1.23 0.41
C SER A 158 30.47 -2.38 0.08
N ASP A 159 29.96 -3.46 -0.50
CA ASP A 159 30.77 -4.62 -0.91
C ASP A 159 31.82 -4.24 -1.97
N VAL A 160 31.44 -3.42 -2.96
CA VAL A 160 32.36 -2.92 -3.98
C VAL A 160 33.48 -2.10 -3.34
N ILE A 161 33.13 -1.17 -2.43
CA ILE A 161 34.11 -0.35 -1.72
C ILE A 161 35.08 -1.24 -0.92
N ASP A 162 34.56 -2.21 -0.16
CA ASP A 162 35.38 -3.14 0.62
C ASP A 162 36.32 -3.97 -0.26
N MET A 163 35.85 -4.42 -1.43
CA MET A 163 36.66 -5.15 -2.39
C MET A 163 37.74 -4.27 -3.02
N GLU A 164 37.46 -3.00 -3.30
CA GLU A 164 38.45 -2.04 -3.78
C GLU A 164 39.55 -1.80 -2.74
N TRP A 165 39.19 -1.67 -1.46
CA TRP A 165 40.16 -1.58 -0.36
C TRP A 165 41.03 -2.84 -0.25
N LYS A 166 40.43 -4.02 -0.32
CA LYS A 166 41.17 -5.30 -0.30
C LYS A 166 42.12 -5.41 -1.49
N LYS A 167 41.65 -5.05 -2.69
CA LYS A 167 42.47 -5.03 -3.91
C LYS A 167 43.67 -4.11 -3.74
N LYS A 168 43.46 -2.87 -3.27
CA LYS A 168 44.54 -1.90 -3.05
C LYS A 168 45.58 -2.44 -2.07
N ARG A 169 45.14 -2.98 -0.93
CA ARG A 169 46.03 -3.59 0.06
C ARG A 169 46.87 -4.73 -0.51
N LEU A 170 46.26 -5.62 -1.29
CA LEU A 170 46.97 -6.72 -1.93
C LEU A 170 47.98 -6.23 -2.99
N VAL A 171 47.63 -5.19 -3.75
CA VAL A 171 48.57 -4.55 -4.69
C VAL A 171 49.78 -3.98 -3.95
N ASP A 172 49.56 -3.27 -2.84
CA ASP A 172 50.64 -2.72 -2.02
C ASP A 172 51.54 -3.83 -1.45
N GLU A 173 50.96 -4.95 -1.03
CA GLU A 173 51.70 -6.11 -0.55
C GLU A 173 52.53 -6.79 -1.65
N VAL A 174 52.00 -6.92 -2.86
CA VAL A 174 52.74 -7.42 -4.03
C VAL A 174 53.91 -6.50 -4.35
N ILE A 175 53.72 -5.17 -4.31
CA ILE A 175 54.81 -4.20 -4.52
C ILE A 175 55.89 -4.37 -3.45
N ARG A 176 55.50 -4.50 -2.17
CA ARG A 176 56.43 -4.72 -1.06
C ARG A 176 57.24 -6.01 -1.25
N LEU A 177 56.58 -7.14 -1.54
CA LEU A 177 57.26 -8.42 -1.75
C LEU A 177 58.19 -8.39 -2.96
N ASN A 178 57.80 -7.74 -4.06
CA ASN A 178 58.65 -7.56 -5.22
C ASN A 178 59.91 -6.73 -4.91
N SER A 179 59.78 -5.70 -4.07
CA SER A 179 60.93 -4.91 -3.62
C SER A 179 61.91 -5.77 -2.80
N TYR A 180 61.40 -6.62 -1.91
CA TYR A 180 62.19 -7.53 -1.10
C TYR A 180 62.91 -8.59 -1.94
N LEU A 181 62.20 -9.20 -2.89
CA LEU A 181 62.80 -10.14 -3.87
C LEU A 181 63.90 -9.48 -4.69
N SER A 182 63.72 -8.22 -5.11
CA SER A 182 64.75 -7.46 -5.83
C SER A 182 66.01 -7.25 -4.98
N GLN A 183 65.85 -6.93 -3.69
CA GLN A 183 66.97 -6.80 -2.76
C GLN A 183 67.69 -8.13 -2.54
N LEU A 184 66.96 -9.22 -2.30
CA LEU A 184 67.54 -10.55 -2.15
C LEU A 184 68.31 -10.99 -3.41
N LYS A 185 67.76 -10.75 -4.60
CA LYS A 185 68.47 -11.03 -5.87
C LYS A 185 69.79 -10.26 -5.96
N LYS A 186 69.85 -8.99 -5.51
CA LYS A 186 71.09 -8.20 -5.48
C LYS A 186 72.11 -8.80 -4.50
N LEU A 187 71.68 -9.21 -3.31
CA LEU A 187 72.55 -9.85 -2.31
C LEU A 187 73.10 -11.18 -2.81
N LEU A 188 72.26 -12.02 -3.41
CA LEU A 188 72.67 -13.31 -3.96
C LEU A 188 73.71 -13.16 -5.09
N LYS A 189 73.55 -12.14 -5.95
CA LYS A 189 74.56 -11.78 -6.95
C LYS A 189 75.90 -11.41 -6.30
N ARG A 190 75.89 -10.60 -5.25
CA ARG A 190 77.12 -10.23 -4.51
C ARG A 190 77.79 -11.44 -3.86
N HIS A 191 77.01 -12.30 -3.20
CA HIS A 191 77.53 -13.52 -2.58
C HIS A 191 78.17 -14.47 -3.61
N ARG A 192 77.56 -14.63 -4.79
CA ARG A 192 78.11 -15.47 -5.86
C ARG A 192 79.47 -14.97 -6.35
N VAL A 193 79.63 -13.66 -6.48
CA VAL A 193 80.91 -13.03 -6.84
C VAL A 193 81.96 -13.28 -5.75
N LEU A 194 81.61 -13.06 -4.48
CA LEU A 194 82.52 -13.30 -3.35
C LEU A 194 82.94 -14.77 -3.25
N SER A 195 82.02 -15.72 -3.48
CA SER A 195 82.32 -17.16 -3.52
C SER A 195 83.39 -17.47 -4.56
N HIS A 196 83.26 -16.94 -5.79
CA HIS A 196 84.26 -17.12 -6.84
C HIS A 196 85.65 -16.56 -6.44
N TYR A 197 85.70 -15.43 -5.73
CA TYR A 197 86.97 -14.89 -5.24
C TYR A 197 87.59 -15.78 -4.15
N VAL A 198 86.79 -16.32 -3.23
CA VAL A 198 87.28 -17.25 -2.20
C VAL A 198 87.82 -18.53 -2.84
N ASP A 199 87.12 -19.08 -3.84
CA ASP A 199 87.57 -20.25 -4.60
C ASP A 199 88.90 -19.97 -5.34
N LEU A 200 89.04 -18.77 -5.93
CA LEU A 200 90.28 -18.35 -6.58
C LEU A 200 91.45 -18.18 -5.58
N ILE A 201 91.20 -17.58 -4.41
CA ILE A 201 92.21 -17.45 -3.36
C ILE A 201 92.63 -18.83 -2.84
N TYR A 202 91.67 -19.72 -2.62
CA TYR A 202 91.94 -21.09 -2.16
C TYR A 202 92.79 -21.86 -3.17
N THR A 203 92.44 -21.80 -4.47
CA THR A 203 93.22 -22.45 -5.54
C THR A 203 94.64 -21.87 -5.68
N LEU A 204 94.80 -20.54 -5.62
CA LEU A 204 96.13 -19.91 -5.64
C LEU A 204 96.95 -20.29 -4.40
N THR A 205 96.35 -20.32 -3.22
CA THR A 205 97.02 -20.71 -1.96
C THR A 205 97.50 -22.16 -2.07
N VAL A 206 96.65 -23.09 -2.51
CA VAL A 206 97.07 -24.48 -2.74
C VAL A 206 98.24 -24.54 -3.72
N MET A 207 98.20 -23.80 -4.83
CA MET A 207 99.31 -23.78 -5.80
C MET A 207 100.63 -23.29 -5.19
N PHE A 208 100.63 -22.20 -4.41
CA PHE A 208 101.85 -21.67 -3.78
C PHE A 208 102.42 -22.57 -2.67
N TYR A 209 101.57 -23.23 -1.89
CA TYR A 209 102.01 -24.09 -0.78
C TYR A 209 102.27 -25.55 -1.19
N THR A 210 101.88 -25.97 -2.40
CA THR A 210 102.15 -27.34 -2.92
C THR A 210 103.21 -27.41 -4.00
N THR A 211 103.73 -26.29 -4.51
CA THR A 211 104.98 -26.31 -5.30
C THR A 211 106.19 -26.53 -4.40
N PRO A 212 106.91 -27.67 -4.51
CA PRO A 212 108.14 -27.87 -3.78
C PRO A 212 109.21 -26.89 -4.31
N TYR A 213 109.90 -26.22 -3.40
CA TYR A 213 111.18 -25.56 -3.68
C TYR A 213 112.17 -26.60 -4.22
N THR A 214 112.19 -26.82 -5.53
CA THR A 214 113.27 -27.52 -6.24
C THR A 214 114.02 -26.52 -7.10
N TYR A 215 114.74 -25.59 -6.46
CA TYR A 215 115.96 -25.00 -7.02
C TYR A 215 116.90 -24.65 -5.85
N LEU A 216 117.41 -25.70 -5.22
CA LEU A 216 118.68 -25.69 -4.52
C LEU A 216 119.48 -26.86 -5.12
N CYS A 217 120.69 -26.54 -5.61
CA CYS A 217 121.73 -27.42 -6.16
C CYS A 217 121.66 -27.79 -7.65
N LEU A 218 122.48 -27.09 -8.45
CA LEU A 218 123.41 -27.53 -9.53
C LEU A 218 123.93 -26.20 -10.14
N GLU A 219 125.22 -25.86 -10.22
CA GLU A 219 126.42 -26.65 -10.36
C GLU A 219 127.64 -25.75 -10.06
N LYS A 220 128.69 -26.32 -9.45
CA LYS A 220 130.03 -25.74 -9.41
C LYS A 220 130.61 -25.72 -10.83
N HIS A 221 131.11 -24.58 -11.28
CA HIS A 221 132.46 -24.44 -11.86
C HIS A 221 132.87 -22.97 -11.94
#